data_AF-M0AAQ6-F1
#
_entry.id   AF-M0AAQ6-F1
#
_cell.length_a   1.000
_cell.length_b   1.000
_cell.length_c   1.000
_cell.angle_alpha   90.00
_cell.angle_beta   90.00
_cell.angle_gamma   90.00
#
_symmetry.space_group_name_H-M   'P 1'
#
loop_
_entity.id
_entity.type
_entity.pdbx_description
1 polymer ?
#
loop_
_entity_poly.entity_id
_entity_poly.type
_entity_poly.pdbx_seq_one_letter_code
_entity_poly.pdbx_strand_id
1 'polypeptide(L)'
;MNRDELLDELSEDILTYVMQGAFPERELAQTISPSQLDERFEDYELLLDLHFILKSDVIEFVQKLPRRLRSIRTETSTVSQTHRGTVNGHVNWGRTIKKRHTQNPRDGSLFVCDNRSENYDIPENLVLKKLLAIIHRTLREADPLLKDNYTWVQETWGDNEQLIDDLQRVVERNVHVRRIREPKAYEPTERMLTTASQSRQEIYREAASLLRSRTNIFQGDTEEIRSLLDETAITPDDEHALFELYVLFQFVATLEQLRNEQAQFKTIASDRQEVARIDGSKEFVLYHDNSARDRNLSFISEPDADREELGRSDTVQRVAQDVAGDYLGKEFENHTGRPDVIVLEIISEETNEHEYLITEVKNSTNTDTIRRGIKETLEYLAFLRVDDEFVFGTDDDGSYFGTGWNGLLVVQDLDAQTQPLAAQSDNEITILQASELETELASVLEQIL
;
A
#
# COMPACT_ATOMS: atom_id res chain seq x y z
N MET A 1 17.85 6.12 -19.48
CA MET A 1 16.38 6.20 -19.57
C MET A 1 15.90 7.55 -19.08
N ASN A 2 14.85 8.09 -19.69
CA ASN A 2 14.14 9.30 -19.25
C ASN A 2 12.86 8.95 -18.46
N ARG A 3 12.20 9.96 -17.88
CA ARG A 3 10.97 9.78 -17.08
C ARG A 3 9.86 9.06 -17.85
N ASP A 4 9.62 9.41 -19.11
CA ASP A 4 8.55 8.83 -19.91
C ASP A 4 8.85 7.34 -20.23
N GLU A 5 10.11 6.99 -20.48
CA GLU A 5 10.56 5.61 -20.71
C GLU A 5 10.42 4.73 -19.44
N LEU A 6 10.75 5.27 -18.26
CA LEU A 6 10.56 4.55 -16.99
C LEU A 6 9.08 4.26 -16.72
N LEU A 7 8.21 5.21 -17.06
CA LEU A 7 6.77 5.07 -16.92
C LEU A 7 6.23 4.00 -17.88
N ASP A 8 6.68 4.00 -19.13
CA ASP A 8 6.28 3.01 -20.13
C ASP A 8 6.67 1.58 -19.73
N GLU A 9 7.87 1.33 -19.20
CA GLU A 9 8.30 -0.01 -18.77
C GLU A 9 7.61 -0.49 -17.49
N LEU A 10 7.34 0.41 -16.55
CA LEU A 10 6.61 0.08 -15.32
C LEU A 10 5.15 -0.35 -15.60
N SER A 11 4.59 0.00 -16.75
CA SER A 11 3.19 -0.19 -17.18
C SER A 11 2.56 -1.56 -16.94
N GLU A 12 3.35 -2.62 -17.07
CA GLU A 12 2.86 -4.00 -16.96
C GLU A 12 2.94 -4.55 -15.52
N ASP A 13 3.89 -4.05 -14.71
CA ASP A 13 4.14 -4.47 -13.30
C ASP A 13 3.52 -3.53 -12.24
N ILE A 14 2.94 -2.43 -12.74
CA ILE A 14 2.47 -1.22 -12.08
C ILE A 14 1.45 -1.39 -10.96
N LEU A 15 0.66 -2.46 -10.98
CA LEU A 15 -0.49 -2.61 -10.08
C LEU A 15 -0.08 -2.73 -8.61
N THR A 16 1.09 -3.30 -8.37
CA THR A 16 1.67 -3.42 -7.03
C THR A 16 1.92 -2.05 -6.40
N TYR A 17 2.34 -1.07 -7.20
CA TYR A 17 2.75 0.24 -6.69
C TYR A 17 1.67 1.30 -6.80
N VAL A 18 0.85 1.24 -7.85
CA VAL A 18 -0.32 2.12 -7.99
C VAL A 18 -1.20 2.05 -6.75
N MET A 19 -1.27 0.90 -6.09
CA MET A 19 -2.05 0.67 -4.87
C MET A 19 -1.52 1.42 -3.62
N GLN A 20 -0.39 2.13 -3.70
CA GLN A 20 0.07 3.08 -2.69
C GLN A 20 -0.04 4.55 -3.12
N GLY A 21 -0.71 4.79 -4.25
CA GLY A 21 -1.09 6.13 -4.68
C GLY A 21 0.01 6.85 -5.42
N ALA A 22 0.69 6.23 -6.38
CA ALA A 22 1.63 6.91 -7.27
C ALA A 22 1.65 6.32 -8.68
N PHE A 23 1.32 7.12 -9.71
CA PHE A 23 1.65 6.99 -11.16
C PHE A 23 1.08 8.22 -11.93
N PRO A 24 1.43 8.49 -13.21
CA PRO A 24 1.19 9.73 -13.94
C PRO A 24 -0.20 9.81 -14.60
N GLU A 25 -0.64 11.05 -14.85
CA GLU A 25 -1.75 11.36 -15.75
C GLU A 25 -1.39 10.97 -17.21
N ARG A 26 -1.82 9.77 -17.67
CA ARG A 26 -2.62 9.54 -18.91
C ARG A 26 -2.32 8.35 -19.83
N GLU A 27 -1.25 7.54 -19.73
CA GLU A 27 -0.95 6.64 -20.88
C GLU A 27 -0.95 5.11 -20.66
N LEU A 28 -1.06 4.57 -19.45
CA LEU A 28 -0.56 3.18 -19.23
C LEU A 28 -1.59 2.07 -18.98
N ALA A 29 -2.88 2.38 -18.92
CA ALA A 29 -3.89 1.38 -18.58
C ALA A 29 -4.29 0.42 -19.73
N GLN A 30 -3.35 0.01 -20.58
CA GLN A 30 -3.60 -0.93 -21.68
C GLN A 30 -3.34 -2.40 -21.35
N THR A 31 -2.63 -2.72 -20.24
CA THR A 31 -2.15 -4.09 -20.01
C THR A 31 -2.41 -4.62 -18.60
N ILE A 32 -3.67 -4.61 -18.17
CA ILE A 32 -4.05 -5.20 -16.87
C ILE A 32 -4.98 -6.37 -17.09
N SER A 33 -4.59 -7.57 -16.64
CA SER A 33 -5.48 -8.71 -16.44
C SER A 33 -5.95 -8.75 -14.97
N PRO A 34 -7.19 -8.32 -14.64
CA PRO A 34 -7.62 -8.10 -13.26
C PRO A 34 -7.76 -9.36 -12.40
N SER A 35 -7.76 -10.54 -13.01
CA SER A 35 -8.15 -11.80 -12.37
C SER A 35 -7.06 -12.51 -11.55
N GLN A 36 -5.86 -11.94 -11.46
CA GLN A 36 -4.73 -12.52 -10.71
C GLN A 36 -4.23 -11.59 -9.59
N LEU A 37 -4.86 -10.44 -9.39
CA LEU A 37 -4.36 -9.42 -8.47
C LEU A 37 -4.79 -9.69 -7.04
N ASP A 38 -5.99 -10.21 -6.83
CA ASP A 38 -6.51 -10.57 -5.51
C ASP A 38 -5.66 -11.66 -4.80
N GLU A 39 -5.06 -12.57 -5.57
CA GLU A 39 -4.16 -13.61 -5.04
C GLU A 39 -2.73 -13.09 -4.76
N ARG A 40 -2.31 -11.98 -5.39
CA ARG A 40 -0.94 -11.42 -5.27
C ARG A 40 -0.76 -10.42 -4.13
N PHE A 41 -1.83 -9.84 -3.57
CA PHE A 41 -1.75 -8.82 -2.52
C PHE A 41 -2.50 -9.23 -1.26
N GLU A 42 -1.82 -9.25 -0.11
CA GLU A 42 -2.46 -9.58 1.19
C GLU A 42 -3.59 -8.60 1.57
N ASP A 43 -3.45 -7.32 1.21
CA ASP A 43 -4.41 -6.24 1.55
C ASP A 43 -5.17 -5.70 0.32
N TYR A 44 -5.32 -6.50 -0.74
CA TYR A 44 -5.92 -6.07 -2.02
C TYR A 44 -7.23 -5.28 -1.84
N GLU A 45 -8.14 -5.80 -1.01
CA GLU A 45 -9.44 -5.18 -0.76
C GLU A 45 -9.34 -3.82 -0.05
N LEU A 46 -8.42 -3.68 0.91
CA LEU A 46 -8.22 -2.44 1.65
C LEU A 46 -7.65 -1.35 0.74
N LEU A 47 -6.74 -1.73 -0.17
CA LEU A 47 -6.11 -0.83 -1.12
C LEU A 47 -7.09 -0.33 -2.18
N LEU A 48 -7.93 -1.22 -2.71
CA LEU A 48 -9.04 -0.81 -3.59
C LEU A 48 -10.03 0.10 -2.87
N ASP A 49 -10.32 -0.19 -1.60
CA ASP A 49 -11.16 0.66 -0.77
C ASP A 49 -10.51 2.06 -0.55
N LEU A 50 -9.19 2.13 -0.37
CA LEU A 50 -8.43 3.38 -0.24
C LEU A 50 -8.55 4.24 -1.49
N HIS A 51 -8.30 3.66 -2.66
CA HIS A 51 -8.45 4.37 -3.93
C HIS A 51 -9.91 4.78 -4.14
N PHE A 52 -10.85 3.91 -3.79
CA PHE A 52 -12.27 4.20 -3.94
C PHE A 52 -12.68 5.44 -3.12
N ILE A 53 -12.20 5.58 -1.88
CA ILE A 53 -12.53 6.77 -1.08
C ILE A 53 -11.91 8.07 -1.61
N LEU A 54 -10.82 7.98 -2.38
CA LEU A 54 -10.12 9.12 -2.98
C LEU A 54 -10.78 9.62 -4.27
N LYS A 55 -11.68 8.84 -4.88
CA LYS A 55 -12.41 9.29 -6.07
C LYS A 55 -13.10 10.63 -5.80
N SER A 56 -12.98 11.54 -6.76
CA SER A 56 -13.59 12.88 -6.68
C SER A 56 -15.09 12.84 -6.38
N ASP A 57 -15.81 11.87 -6.96
CA ASP A 57 -17.24 11.62 -6.70
C ASP A 57 -17.53 11.25 -5.23
N VAL A 58 -16.64 10.48 -4.59
CA VAL A 58 -16.79 10.10 -3.17
C VAL A 58 -16.51 11.29 -2.27
N ILE A 59 -15.47 12.06 -2.57
CA ILE A 59 -15.13 13.29 -1.84
C ILE A 59 -16.30 14.30 -1.94
N GLU A 60 -16.83 14.52 -3.14
CA GLU A 60 -17.97 15.41 -3.35
C GLU A 60 -19.23 14.93 -2.60
N PHE A 61 -19.48 13.62 -2.59
CA PHE A 61 -20.56 13.02 -1.82
C PHE A 61 -20.43 13.31 -0.31
N VAL A 62 -19.24 13.10 0.25
CA VAL A 62 -18.94 13.34 1.68
C VAL A 62 -19.08 14.83 2.03
N GLN A 63 -18.57 15.74 1.19
CA GLN A 63 -18.72 17.18 1.38
C GLN A 63 -20.19 17.63 1.48
N LYS A 64 -21.07 17.05 0.67
CA LYS A 64 -22.52 17.39 0.66
C LYS A 64 -23.31 16.68 1.77
N LEU A 65 -22.73 15.67 2.43
CA LEU A 65 -23.40 14.76 3.36
C LEU A 65 -24.06 15.47 4.57
N PRO A 66 -23.41 16.41 5.29
CA PRO A 66 -24.01 17.03 6.48
C PRO A 66 -25.32 17.77 6.19
N ARG A 67 -25.44 18.37 4.99
CA ARG A 67 -26.66 19.07 4.55
C ARG A 67 -27.76 18.08 4.17
N ARG A 68 -27.41 17.03 3.41
CA ARG A 68 -28.36 16.06 2.85
C ARG A 68 -28.92 15.09 3.90
N LEU A 69 -28.17 14.81 4.97
CA LEU A 69 -28.64 13.92 6.04
C LEU A 69 -29.83 14.45 6.85
N ARG A 70 -30.09 15.75 6.82
CA ARG A 70 -31.26 16.35 7.49
C ARG A 70 -32.58 15.99 6.80
N SER A 71 -32.53 15.59 5.54
CA SER A 71 -33.69 15.30 4.71
C SER A 71 -33.87 13.81 4.40
N ILE A 72 -33.22 12.92 5.15
CA ILE A 72 -33.35 11.49 4.89
C ILE A 72 -34.81 11.04 5.01
N ARG A 73 -35.20 10.16 4.09
CA ARG A 73 -36.54 9.61 4.02
C ARG A 73 -36.79 8.69 5.22
N THR A 74 -37.96 8.87 5.82
CA THR A 74 -38.52 7.99 6.84
C THR A 74 -39.87 7.47 6.34
N GLU A 75 -40.13 6.18 6.50
CA GLU A 75 -41.47 5.64 6.27
C GLU A 75 -42.22 5.54 7.58
N THR A 76 -43.51 5.88 7.62
CA THR A 76 -44.29 5.71 8.84
C THR A 76 -44.78 4.26 8.92
N SER A 77 -44.29 3.52 9.92
CA SER A 77 -44.83 2.21 10.27
C SER A 77 -45.75 2.33 11.49
N THR A 78 -46.71 1.42 11.61
CA THR A 78 -47.56 1.34 12.80
C THR A 78 -47.08 0.17 13.64
N VAL A 79 -46.54 0.45 14.82
CA VAL A 79 -46.09 -0.57 15.78
C VAL A 79 -47.12 -0.68 16.89
N SER A 80 -47.65 -1.89 17.08
CA SER A 80 -48.55 -2.19 18.20
C SER A 80 -47.74 -2.57 19.43
N GLN A 81 -47.85 -1.80 20.51
CA GLN A 81 -47.26 -2.12 21.81
C GLN A 81 -48.34 -2.45 22.83
N THR A 82 -48.06 -3.44 23.69
CA THR A 82 -48.96 -3.78 24.80
C THR A 82 -48.52 -3.04 26.05
N HIS A 83 -49.39 -2.19 26.58
CA HIS A 83 -49.18 -1.45 27.81
C HIS A 83 -50.15 -1.95 28.90
N ARG A 84 -49.74 -1.81 30.16
CA ARG A 84 -50.59 -2.09 31.32
C ARG A 84 -50.75 -0.80 32.13
N GLY A 85 -51.99 -0.41 32.41
CA GLY A 85 -52.34 0.78 33.20
C GLY A 85 -52.16 2.12 32.49
N THR A 86 -51.58 2.16 31.29
CA THR A 86 -51.35 3.38 30.50
C THR A 86 -51.77 3.16 29.05
N VAL A 87 -52.25 4.23 28.42
CA VAL A 87 -52.60 4.25 26.99
C VAL A 87 -51.68 5.26 26.32
N ASN A 88 -50.86 4.80 25.38
CA ASN A 88 -49.98 5.65 24.58
C ASN A 88 -50.21 5.33 23.11
N GLY A 89 -50.91 6.22 22.40
CA GLY A 89 -51.31 6.02 21.00
C GLY A 89 -52.77 5.61 20.82
N HIS A 90 -53.09 5.14 19.61
CA HIS A 90 -54.44 4.71 19.26
C HIS A 90 -54.71 3.29 19.79
N VAL A 91 -55.74 3.09 20.60
CA VAL A 91 -56.04 1.75 21.14
C VAL A 91 -56.62 0.85 20.05
N ASN A 92 -55.93 -0.25 19.77
CA ASN A 92 -56.43 -1.32 18.92
C ASN A 92 -57.35 -2.24 19.74
N TRP A 93 -58.64 -1.90 19.81
CA TRP A 93 -59.60 -2.64 20.63
C TRP A 93 -59.71 -4.11 20.24
N GLY A 94 -59.67 -4.43 18.94
CA GLY A 94 -59.71 -5.82 18.47
C GLY A 94 -58.54 -6.67 18.98
N ARG A 95 -57.30 -6.15 18.87
CA ARG A 95 -56.11 -6.82 19.40
C ARG A 95 -56.09 -6.83 20.93
N THR A 96 -56.55 -5.76 21.57
CA THR A 96 -56.64 -5.65 23.03
C THR A 96 -57.56 -6.71 23.63
N ILE A 97 -58.77 -6.87 23.09
CA ILE A 97 -59.74 -7.87 23.53
C ILE A 97 -59.17 -9.27 23.36
N LYS A 98 -58.58 -9.57 22.19
CA LYS A 98 -57.94 -10.87 21.93
C LYS A 98 -56.80 -11.15 22.93
N LYS A 99 -55.91 -10.18 23.16
CA LYS A 99 -54.77 -10.31 24.07
C LYS A 99 -55.20 -10.51 25.53
N ARG A 100 -56.24 -9.79 25.99
CA ARG A 100 -56.85 -9.98 27.31
C ARG A 100 -57.40 -11.40 27.45
N HIS A 101 -58.19 -11.87 26.48
CA HIS A 101 -58.74 -13.23 26.52
C HIS A 101 -57.66 -14.33 26.50
N THR A 102 -56.56 -14.13 25.78
CA THR A 102 -55.50 -15.15 25.68
C THR A 102 -54.58 -15.18 26.91
N GLN A 103 -54.24 -14.03 27.50
CA GLN A 103 -53.22 -13.99 28.57
C GLN A 103 -53.78 -13.75 29.96
N ASN A 104 -54.74 -12.82 30.12
CA ASN A 104 -55.28 -12.44 31.43
C ASN A 104 -56.72 -11.92 31.29
N PRO A 105 -57.74 -12.80 31.24
CA PRO A 105 -59.12 -12.42 30.93
C PRO A 105 -59.77 -11.42 31.89
N ARG A 106 -59.23 -11.30 33.12
CA ARG A 106 -59.73 -10.40 34.17
C ARG A 106 -58.94 -9.09 34.29
N ASP A 107 -57.88 -8.92 33.51
CA ASP A 107 -57.03 -7.73 33.54
C ASP A 107 -57.58 -6.63 32.60
N GLY A 108 -58.41 -5.76 33.16
CA GLY A 108 -58.97 -4.59 32.46
C GLY A 108 -57.96 -3.48 32.17
N SER A 109 -56.74 -3.58 32.70
CA SER A 109 -55.69 -2.55 32.55
C SER A 109 -54.76 -2.79 31.36
N LEU A 110 -54.90 -3.90 30.63
CA LEU A 110 -54.05 -4.24 29.49
C LEU A 110 -54.57 -3.62 28.20
N PHE A 111 -53.78 -2.80 27.51
CA PHE A 111 -54.15 -2.15 26.25
C PHE A 111 -53.12 -2.44 25.17
N VAL A 112 -53.56 -2.80 23.97
CA VAL A 112 -52.70 -2.85 22.78
C VAL A 112 -52.88 -1.54 22.04
N CYS A 113 -51.86 -0.69 22.05
CA CYS A 113 -51.88 0.63 21.44
C CYS A 113 -51.01 0.62 20.18
N ASP A 114 -51.55 1.18 19.11
CA ASP A 114 -50.89 1.40 17.83
C ASP A 114 -50.22 2.78 17.88
N ASN A 115 -48.89 2.79 17.80
CA ASN A 115 -48.09 4.00 17.70
C ASN A 115 -47.53 4.13 16.28
N ARG A 116 -47.62 5.34 15.72
CA ARG A 116 -46.89 5.68 14.50
C ARG A 116 -45.43 5.84 14.88
N SER A 117 -44.58 4.98 14.34
CA SER A 117 -43.12 5.09 14.45
C SER A 117 -42.54 5.39 13.09
N GLU A 118 -41.54 6.26 13.06
CA GLU A 118 -40.70 6.43 11.88
C GLU A 118 -39.82 5.18 11.72
N ASN A 119 -40.01 4.49 10.61
CA ASN A 119 -39.13 3.44 10.14
C ASN A 119 -38.02 4.05 9.28
N TYR A 120 -36.79 3.90 9.76
CA TYR A 120 -35.58 4.31 9.06
C TYR A 120 -35.01 3.19 8.19
N ASP A 121 -35.44 1.94 8.37
CA ASP A 121 -34.87 0.76 7.69
C ASP A 121 -35.47 0.52 6.30
N ILE A 122 -35.57 1.58 5.51
CA ILE A 122 -36.00 1.50 4.11
C ILE A 122 -34.81 1.10 3.22
N PRO A 123 -35.05 0.51 2.03
CA PRO A 123 -34.00 0.10 1.11
C PRO A 123 -32.95 1.18 0.85
N GLU A 124 -33.38 2.42 0.61
CA GLU A 124 -32.51 3.54 0.28
C GLU A 124 -31.60 3.95 1.44
N ASN A 125 -32.11 3.92 2.67
CA ASN A 125 -31.34 4.22 3.87
C ASN A 125 -30.31 3.15 4.17
N LEU A 126 -30.63 1.88 3.91
CA LEU A 126 -29.68 0.78 4.07
C LEU A 126 -28.54 0.84 3.05
N VAL A 127 -28.84 1.24 1.81
CA VAL A 127 -27.82 1.52 0.78
C VAL A 127 -26.91 2.67 1.23
N LEU A 128 -27.49 3.80 1.66
CA LEU A 128 -26.72 4.92 2.20
C LEU A 128 -25.84 4.50 3.39
N LYS A 129 -26.42 3.78 4.34
CA LYS A 129 -25.71 3.31 5.54
C LYS A 129 -24.55 2.38 5.20
N LYS A 130 -24.71 1.50 4.20
CA LYS A 130 -23.62 0.62 3.73
C LYS A 130 -22.45 1.44 3.17
N LEU A 131 -22.72 2.41 2.30
CA LEU A 131 -21.67 3.27 1.74
C LEU A 131 -20.92 4.02 2.83
N LEU A 132 -21.65 4.65 3.76
CA LEU A 132 -21.04 5.39 4.88
C LEU A 132 -20.20 4.48 5.78
N ALA A 133 -20.64 3.23 6.00
CA ALA A 133 -19.89 2.27 6.79
C ALA A 133 -18.60 1.83 6.09
N ILE A 134 -18.61 1.66 4.76
CA ILE A 134 -17.41 1.36 3.97
C ILE A 134 -16.41 2.52 4.12
N ILE A 135 -16.81 3.75 3.77
CA ILE A 135 -15.93 4.92 3.83
C ILE A 135 -15.35 5.11 5.25
N HIS A 136 -16.20 5.01 6.27
CA HIS A 136 -15.77 5.16 7.68
C HIS A 136 -14.79 4.06 8.12
N ARG A 137 -15.06 2.81 7.74
CA ARG A 137 -14.17 1.68 8.04
C ARG A 137 -12.82 1.86 7.36
N THR A 138 -12.82 2.15 6.05
CA THR A 138 -11.60 2.35 5.27
C THR A 138 -10.74 3.47 5.86
N LEU A 139 -11.32 4.63 6.17
CA LEU A 139 -10.57 5.73 6.80
C LEU A 139 -10.00 5.37 8.17
N ARG A 140 -10.66 4.48 8.92
CA ARG A 140 -10.19 4.03 10.23
C ARG A 140 -9.09 2.98 10.13
N GLU A 141 -9.23 2.04 9.19
CA GLU A 141 -8.25 0.98 8.92
C GLU A 141 -6.99 1.57 8.28
N ALA A 142 -7.15 2.58 7.43
CA ALA A 142 -6.05 3.29 6.80
C ALA A 142 -5.44 4.39 7.69
N ASP A 143 -6.00 4.72 8.87
CA ASP A 143 -5.46 5.79 9.74
C ASP A 143 -3.94 5.70 10.02
N PRO A 144 -3.34 4.51 10.22
CA PRO A 144 -1.87 4.38 10.31
C PRO A 144 -1.16 4.76 9.00
N LEU A 145 -1.64 4.23 7.85
CA LEU A 145 -1.08 4.49 6.51
C LEU A 145 -1.23 5.96 6.09
N LEU A 146 -2.34 6.58 6.46
CA LEU A 146 -2.64 7.98 6.17
C LEU A 146 -1.74 8.90 7.00
N LYS A 147 -1.41 8.56 8.25
CA LYS A 147 -0.62 9.40 9.18
C LYS A 147 0.82 9.64 8.74
N ASP A 148 1.50 8.62 8.21
CA ASP A 148 2.89 8.77 7.77
C ASP A 148 3.02 9.44 6.40
N ASN A 149 1.98 9.32 5.59
CA ASN A 149 1.91 9.94 4.28
C ASN A 149 0.87 11.10 4.24
N TYR A 150 0.70 11.81 5.35
CA TYR A 150 -0.40 12.77 5.60
C TYR A 150 -0.51 13.88 4.54
N THR A 151 0.58 14.20 3.85
CA THR A 151 0.64 15.25 2.82
C THR A 151 -0.27 14.93 1.62
N TRP A 152 -0.27 13.71 1.08
CA TRP A 152 -1.06 13.38 -0.13
C TRP A 152 -2.56 13.31 0.15
N VAL A 153 -2.92 12.78 1.32
CA VAL A 153 -4.32 12.70 1.76
C VAL A 153 -4.91 14.10 1.89
N GLN A 154 -4.11 15.01 2.46
CA GLN A 154 -4.46 16.42 2.60
C GLN A 154 -4.53 17.13 1.25
N GLU A 155 -3.69 16.79 0.27
CA GLU A 155 -3.76 17.38 -1.07
C GLU A 155 -5.05 16.96 -1.81
N THR A 156 -5.43 15.68 -1.75
CA THR A 156 -6.63 15.18 -2.45
C THR A 156 -7.95 15.51 -1.73
N TRP A 157 -8.01 15.38 -0.41
CA TRP A 157 -9.19 15.76 0.39
C TRP A 157 -9.24 17.28 0.69
N GLY A 158 -8.23 18.01 0.22
CA GLY A 158 -7.98 19.43 0.48
C GLY A 158 -7.58 19.70 1.94
N ASP A 159 -7.33 20.98 2.28
CA ASP A 159 -7.08 21.53 3.63
C ASP A 159 -8.15 21.18 4.71
N ASN A 160 -9.03 20.22 4.45
CA ASN A 160 -10.09 19.78 5.32
C ASN A 160 -9.70 18.49 6.08
N GLU A 161 -8.72 18.55 6.99
CA GLU A 161 -8.70 17.64 8.16
C GLU A 161 -10.11 17.57 8.80
N GLN A 162 -10.82 18.69 8.73
CA GLN A 162 -12.21 18.86 9.12
C GLN A 162 -13.19 17.94 8.38
N LEU A 163 -12.92 17.50 7.13
CA LEU A 163 -13.84 16.63 6.38
C LEU A 163 -13.84 15.20 6.90
N ILE A 164 -12.65 14.66 7.20
CA ILE A 164 -12.49 13.33 7.78
C ILE A 164 -13.14 13.33 9.16
N ASP A 165 -12.84 14.34 9.98
CA ASP A 165 -13.46 14.54 11.29
C ASP A 165 -14.99 14.70 11.21
N ASP A 166 -15.48 15.45 10.23
CA ASP A 166 -16.91 15.67 10.04
C ASP A 166 -17.62 14.38 9.59
N LEU A 167 -17.00 13.56 8.74
CA LEU A 167 -17.52 12.25 8.38
C LEU A 167 -17.57 11.31 9.58
N GLN A 168 -16.47 11.20 10.34
CA GLN A 168 -16.42 10.40 11.57
C GLN A 168 -17.54 10.84 12.52
N ARG A 169 -17.68 12.15 12.74
CA ARG A 169 -18.75 12.73 13.57
C ARG A 169 -20.14 12.42 13.02
N VAL A 170 -20.33 12.46 11.71
CA VAL A 170 -21.60 12.13 11.07
C VAL A 170 -21.95 10.66 11.29
N VAL A 171 -21.04 9.73 11.04
CA VAL A 171 -21.31 8.29 11.18
C VAL A 171 -21.54 7.91 12.64
N GLU A 172 -20.76 8.47 13.56
CA GLU A 172 -20.80 8.11 14.97
C GLU A 172 -21.86 8.84 15.80
N ARG A 173 -22.17 10.10 15.47
CA ARG A 173 -23.01 10.97 16.32
C ARG A 173 -24.31 11.40 15.67
N ASN A 174 -24.48 11.28 14.35
CA ASN A 174 -25.72 11.70 13.70
C ASN A 174 -26.89 10.77 14.09
N VAL A 175 -27.93 11.36 14.69
CA VAL A 175 -29.12 10.63 15.17
C VAL A 175 -29.82 9.88 14.05
N HIS A 176 -29.86 10.42 12.84
CA HIS A 176 -30.53 9.81 11.70
C HIS A 176 -29.77 8.58 11.20
N VAL A 177 -28.44 8.65 11.10
CA VAL A 177 -27.59 7.52 10.69
C VAL A 177 -27.61 6.40 11.74
N ARG A 178 -27.61 6.74 13.03
CA ARG A 178 -27.69 5.76 14.13
C ARG A 178 -29.03 5.04 14.24
N ARG A 179 -30.11 5.63 13.72
CA ARG A 179 -31.45 5.02 13.73
C ARG A 179 -31.64 4.01 12.60
N ILE A 180 -30.82 4.06 11.56
CA ILE A 180 -30.79 3.05 10.51
C ILE A 180 -30.03 1.85 11.07
N ARG A 181 -30.63 0.66 11.03
CA ARG A 181 -29.93 -0.56 11.44
C ARG A 181 -28.69 -0.82 10.58
N GLU A 182 -27.76 -1.60 11.11
CA GLU A 182 -26.66 -2.10 10.30
C GLU A 182 -27.17 -3.04 9.18
N PRO A 183 -26.72 -2.86 7.92
CA PRO A 183 -27.01 -3.79 6.83
C PRO A 183 -26.46 -5.17 7.16
N LYS A 184 -27.19 -6.21 6.74
CA LYS A 184 -26.69 -7.59 6.84
C LYS A 184 -25.59 -7.83 5.80
N ALA A 185 -24.82 -8.90 5.96
CA ALA A 185 -23.72 -9.24 5.03
C ALA A 185 -24.15 -9.29 3.55
N TYR A 186 -25.33 -9.85 3.25
CA TYR A 186 -25.88 -9.93 1.89
C TYR A 186 -26.59 -8.63 1.41
N GLU A 187 -26.65 -7.60 2.26
CA GLU A 187 -27.28 -6.31 1.95
C GLU A 187 -26.21 -5.24 1.68
N PRO A 188 -26.44 -4.33 0.73
CA PRO A 188 -27.67 -4.15 -0.05
C PRO A 188 -27.82 -5.18 -1.19
N THR A 189 -29.07 -5.63 -1.40
CA THR A 189 -29.41 -6.46 -2.57
C THR A 189 -29.53 -5.61 -3.83
N GLU A 190 -29.42 -6.21 -5.02
CA GLU A 190 -29.59 -5.49 -6.30
C GLU A 190 -30.93 -4.74 -6.40
N ARG A 191 -31.99 -5.32 -5.83
CA ARG A 191 -33.30 -4.67 -5.74
C ARG A 191 -33.25 -3.39 -4.90
N MET A 192 -32.48 -3.39 -3.80
CA MET A 192 -32.30 -2.20 -2.95
C MET A 192 -31.49 -1.13 -3.67
N LEU A 193 -30.42 -1.52 -4.37
CA LEU A 193 -29.62 -0.61 -5.21
C LEU A 193 -30.48 0.04 -6.30
N THR A 194 -31.28 -0.75 -7.01
CA THR A 194 -32.22 -0.24 -8.03
C THR A 194 -33.27 0.71 -7.42
N THR A 195 -33.77 0.41 -6.23
CA THR A 195 -34.72 1.29 -5.53
C THR A 195 -34.08 2.64 -5.18
N ALA A 196 -32.84 2.60 -4.67
CA ALA A 196 -32.08 3.79 -4.32
C ALA A 196 -31.70 4.63 -5.55
N SER A 197 -31.29 3.99 -6.65
CA SER A 197 -30.94 4.66 -7.91
C SER A 197 -32.12 5.37 -8.58
N GLN A 198 -33.35 4.92 -8.31
CA GLN A 198 -34.58 5.55 -8.82
C GLN A 198 -35.18 6.59 -7.84
N SER A 199 -34.53 6.81 -6.69
CA SER A 199 -35.04 7.73 -5.68
C SER A 199 -35.07 9.18 -6.18
N ARG A 200 -36.05 9.95 -5.71
CA ARG A 200 -36.11 11.39 -5.99
C ARG A 200 -35.03 12.18 -5.25
N GLN A 201 -34.52 11.66 -4.14
CA GLN A 201 -33.44 12.32 -3.41
C GLN A 201 -32.09 11.93 -4.01
N GLU A 202 -31.26 12.92 -4.24
CA GLU A 202 -29.96 12.78 -4.89
C GLU A 202 -28.99 11.95 -4.06
N ILE A 203 -28.98 12.10 -2.73
CA ILE A 203 -28.13 11.33 -1.81
C ILE A 203 -28.25 9.81 -2.01
N TYR A 204 -29.44 9.31 -2.31
CA TYR A 204 -29.64 7.87 -2.51
C TYR A 204 -29.22 7.41 -3.90
N ARG A 205 -29.40 8.27 -4.91
CA ARG A 205 -28.97 7.95 -6.28
C ARG A 205 -27.45 7.88 -6.35
N GLU A 206 -26.77 8.88 -5.79
CA GLU A 206 -25.31 8.90 -5.69
C GLU A 206 -24.81 7.72 -4.87
N ALA A 207 -25.40 7.45 -3.70
CA ALA A 207 -24.98 6.31 -2.88
C ALA A 207 -25.11 4.95 -3.60
N ALA A 208 -26.17 4.77 -4.38
CA ALA A 208 -26.34 3.57 -5.20
C ALA A 208 -25.32 3.48 -6.34
N SER A 209 -25.00 4.61 -6.98
CA SER A 209 -24.00 4.70 -8.05
C SER A 209 -22.61 4.33 -7.53
N LEU A 210 -22.19 4.97 -6.44
CA LEU A 210 -20.89 4.75 -5.81
C LEU A 210 -20.72 3.29 -5.34
N LEU A 211 -21.76 2.70 -4.73
CA LEU A 211 -21.71 1.29 -4.34
C LEU A 211 -21.64 0.32 -5.52
N ARG A 212 -22.27 0.65 -6.65
CA ARG A 212 -22.16 -0.16 -7.87
C ARG A 212 -20.77 -0.05 -8.49
N SER A 213 -20.21 1.15 -8.62
CA SER A 213 -18.84 1.36 -9.08
C SER A 213 -17.84 0.57 -8.22
N ARG A 214 -17.93 0.67 -6.88
CA ARG A 214 -17.13 -0.16 -5.97
C ARG A 214 -17.33 -1.66 -6.20
N THR A 215 -18.57 -2.11 -6.41
CA THR A 215 -18.83 -3.54 -6.66
C THR A 215 -18.18 -4.00 -7.96
N ASN A 216 -18.20 -3.19 -9.01
CA ASN A 216 -17.55 -3.49 -10.28
C ASN A 216 -16.03 -3.53 -10.14
N ILE A 217 -15.44 -2.56 -9.42
CA ILE A 217 -14.00 -2.54 -9.08
C ILE A 217 -13.60 -3.87 -8.43
N PHE A 218 -14.33 -4.30 -7.40
CA PHE A 218 -14.05 -5.56 -6.69
C PHE A 218 -14.37 -6.83 -7.50
N GLN A 219 -15.16 -6.72 -8.57
CA GLN A 219 -15.41 -7.83 -9.50
C GLN A 219 -14.39 -7.89 -10.63
N GLY A 220 -13.37 -7.03 -10.62
CA GLY A 220 -12.33 -7.02 -11.66
C GLY A 220 -12.77 -6.32 -12.95
N ASP A 221 -13.75 -5.40 -12.90
CA ASP A 221 -14.14 -4.63 -14.08
C ASP A 221 -12.98 -3.73 -14.52
N THR A 222 -12.44 -4.01 -15.70
CA THR A 222 -11.23 -3.36 -16.20
C THR A 222 -11.42 -1.87 -16.42
N GLU A 223 -12.59 -1.42 -16.86
CA GLU A 223 -12.84 0.00 -17.14
C GLU A 223 -12.96 0.79 -15.82
N GLU A 224 -13.63 0.23 -14.82
CA GLU A 224 -13.78 0.86 -13.50
C GLU A 224 -12.49 0.87 -12.71
N ILE A 225 -11.68 -0.20 -12.76
CA ILE A 225 -10.34 -0.23 -12.17
C ILE A 225 -9.47 0.81 -12.87
N ARG A 226 -9.48 0.87 -14.20
CA ARG A 226 -8.73 1.89 -14.94
C ARG A 226 -9.10 3.31 -14.52
N SER A 227 -10.40 3.64 -14.52
CA SER A 227 -10.87 4.96 -14.06
C SER A 227 -10.47 5.24 -12.61
N LEU A 228 -10.52 4.23 -11.74
CA LEU A 228 -10.09 4.37 -10.36
C LEU A 228 -8.63 4.78 -10.26
N LEU A 229 -7.74 4.06 -10.94
CA LEU A 229 -6.31 4.33 -10.91
C LEU A 229 -5.98 5.67 -11.58
N ASP A 230 -6.58 5.97 -12.74
CA ASP A 230 -6.39 7.22 -13.47
C ASP A 230 -6.79 8.46 -12.63
N GLU A 231 -7.78 8.33 -11.75
CA GLU A 231 -8.30 9.45 -10.93
C GLU A 231 -7.58 9.63 -9.58
N THR A 232 -6.91 8.58 -9.07
CA THR A 232 -6.48 8.54 -7.66
C THR A 232 -5.03 8.16 -7.44
N ALA A 233 -4.29 7.75 -8.47
CA ALA A 233 -2.85 7.59 -8.38
C ALA A 233 -2.15 8.97 -8.31
N ILE A 234 -1.40 9.24 -7.24
CA ILE A 234 -0.71 10.53 -6.98
C ILE A 234 0.79 10.38 -7.22
N THR A 235 1.29 10.80 -8.38
CA THR A 235 2.69 10.59 -8.79
C THR A 235 3.73 11.00 -7.71
N PRO A 236 4.85 10.27 -7.55
CA PRO A 236 6.00 10.83 -6.85
C PRO A 236 6.50 12.00 -7.70
N ASP A 237 6.53 13.20 -7.14
CA ASP A 237 7.03 14.39 -7.86
C ASP A 237 8.54 14.30 -8.15
N ASP A 238 9.23 13.33 -7.54
CA ASP A 238 10.67 13.12 -7.63
C ASP A 238 11.04 11.99 -8.60
N GLU A 239 11.87 12.33 -9.60
CA GLU A 239 12.45 11.38 -10.56
C GLU A 239 13.34 10.33 -9.87
N HIS A 240 13.91 10.63 -8.70
CA HIS A 240 14.71 9.67 -7.93
C HIS A 240 13.85 8.49 -7.43
N ALA A 241 12.71 8.76 -6.80
CA ALA A 241 11.80 7.73 -6.30
C ALA A 241 11.23 6.87 -7.44
N LEU A 242 10.88 7.47 -8.59
CA LEU A 242 10.42 6.70 -9.76
C LEU A 242 11.47 5.70 -10.25
N PHE A 243 12.73 6.11 -10.24
CA PHE A 243 13.83 5.26 -10.67
C PHE A 243 14.10 4.12 -9.68
N GLU A 244 14.03 4.35 -8.37
CA GLU A 244 14.15 3.30 -7.34
C GLU A 244 13.10 2.21 -7.51
N LEU A 245 11.86 2.60 -7.81
CA LEU A 245 10.77 1.66 -8.03
C LEU A 245 10.97 0.84 -9.29
N TYR A 246 11.43 1.46 -10.36
CA TYR A 246 11.80 0.74 -11.57
C TYR A 246 12.79 -0.38 -11.26
N VAL A 247 13.86 -0.09 -10.52
CA VAL A 247 14.85 -1.10 -10.12
C VAL A 247 14.19 -2.20 -9.28
N LEU A 248 13.39 -1.84 -8.28
CA LEU A 248 12.69 -2.78 -7.41
C LEU A 248 11.79 -3.76 -8.20
N PHE A 249 11.06 -3.28 -9.19
CA PHE A 249 10.21 -4.13 -10.04
C PHE A 249 11.02 -5.04 -10.95
N GLN A 250 12.15 -4.56 -11.49
CA GLN A 250 13.06 -5.41 -12.26
C GLN A 250 13.58 -6.59 -11.42
N PHE A 251 13.86 -6.38 -10.13
CA PHE A 251 14.19 -7.47 -9.21
C PHE A 251 13.07 -8.51 -9.10
N VAL A 252 11.84 -8.05 -8.86
CA VAL A 252 10.70 -8.95 -8.71
C VAL A 252 10.45 -9.72 -10.01
N ALA A 253 10.36 -9.03 -11.14
CA ALA A 253 10.13 -9.64 -12.45
C ALA A 253 11.20 -10.69 -12.79
N THR A 254 12.48 -10.36 -12.54
CA THR A 254 13.59 -11.28 -12.79
C THR A 254 13.54 -12.50 -11.87
N LEU A 255 13.25 -12.33 -10.58
CA LEU A 255 13.12 -13.44 -9.64
C LEU A 255 11.93 -14.36 -9.98
N GLU A 256 10.78 -13.79 -10.36
CA GLU A 256 9.62 -14.57 -10.80
C GLU A 256 9.96 -15.42 -12.04
N GLN A 257 10.70 -14.85 -13.00
CA GLN A 257 11.15 -15.57 -14.20
C GLN A 257 12.15 -16.69 -13.88
N LEU A 258 13.16 -16.42 -13.04
CA LEU A 258 14.18 -17.39 -12.66
C LEU A 258 13.61 -18.58 -11.89
N ARG A 259 12.61 -18.33 -11.04
CA ARG A 259 12.02 -19.34 -10.16
C ARG A 259 10.78 -19.99 -10.74
N ASN A 260 10.14 -19.36 -11.73
CA ASN A 260 8.83 -19.77 -12.24
C ASN A 260 7.79 -19.87 -11.09
N GLU A 261 7.89 -18.94 -10.14
CA GLU A 261 7.05 -18.76 -8.96
C GLU A 261 6.55 -17.31 -8.93
N GLN A 262 5.36 -17.07 -8.40
CA GLN A 262 4.78 -15.73 -8.33
C GLN A 262 5.08 -15.08 -6.98
N ALA A 263 5.47 -13.80 -7.00
CA ALA A 263 5.68 -13.00 -5.81
C ALA A 263 4.34 -12.63 -5.16
N GLN A 264 4.31 -12.73 -3.84
CA GLN A 264 3.30 -12.13 -2.99
C GLN A 264 3.80 -10.78 -2.54
N PHE A 265 2.98 -9.75 -2.72
CA PHE A 265 3.30 -8.39 -2.32
C PHE A 265 2.61 -8.04 -1.01
N LYS A 266 3.34 -7.32 -0.17
CA LYS A 266 2.82 -6.74 1.06
C LYS A 266 2.73 -5.23 0.92
N THR A 267 1.77 -4.65 1.60
CA THR A 267 1.70 -3.20 1.73
C THR A 267 2.87 -2.73 2.59
N ILE A 268 3.62 -1.74 2.10
CA ILE A 268 4.61 -1.03 2.90
C ILE A 268 3.83 -0.24 3.96
N ALA A 269 3.65 -0.84 5.13
CA ALA A 269 3.13 -0.17 6.31
C ALA A 269 4.31 0.39 7.10
N SER A 270 4.05 1.38 7.93
CA SER A 270 5.01 2.09 8.78
C SER A 270 5.85 1.21 9.73
N ASP A 271 5.50 -0.08 9.84
CA ASP A 271 6.14 -1.13 10.64
C ASP A 271 6.35 -2.45 9.85
N ARG A 272 6.25 -2.42 8.52
CA ARG A 272 6.48 -3.58 7.64
C ARG A 272 7.22 -3.17 6.37
N GLN A 273 8.46 -3.62 6.28
CA GLN A 273 9.46 -3.19 5.30
C GLN A 273 9.62 -4.16 4.11
N GLU A 274 8.95 -5.32 4.18
CA GLU A 274 8.89 -6.34 3.13
C GLU A 274 7.98 -5.84 2.01
N VAL A 275 8.54 -5.66 0.80
CA VAL A 275 7.77 -5.27 -0.39
C VAL A 275 7.23 -6.50 -1.11
N ALA A 276 8.09 -7.50 -1.30
CA ALA A 276 7.77 -8.70 -2.05
C ALA A 276 8.39 -9.94 -1.38
N ARG A 277 7.67 -11.05 -1.47
CA ARG A 277 8.11 -12.36 -0.98
C ARG A 277 7.83 -13.43 -2.04
N ILE A 278 8.80 -14.30 -2.28
CA ILE A 278 8.64 -15.49 -3.13
C ILE A 278 8.96 -16.70 -2.26
N ASP A 279 7.95 -17.53 -2.02
CA ASP A 279 8.07 -18.78 -1.26
C ASP A 279 8.52 -19.94 -2.16
N GLY A 280 9.42 -20.78 -1.66
CA GLY A 280 9.96 -21.93 -2.38
C GLY A 280 10.91 -22.75 -1.52
N SER A 281 11.84 -23.49 -2.13
CA SER A 281 12.91 -24.20 -1.40
C SER A 281 13.89 -23.26 -0.69
N LYS A 282 14.06 -22.06 -1.25
CA LYS A 282 14.68 -20.90 -0.63
C LYS A 282 13.63 -19.80 -0.65
N GLU A 283 13.41 -19.14 0.47
CA GLU A 283 12.51 -17.99 0.56
C GLU A 283 13.28 -16.73 0.16
N PHE A 284 12.68 -15.91 -0.70
CA PHE A 284 13.22 -14.62 -1.12
C PHE A 284 12.37 -13.51 -0.54
N VAL A 285 13.00 -12.58 0.17
CA VAL A 285 12.31 -11.43 0.76
C VAL A 285 13.00 -10.15 0.32
N LEU A 286 12.25 -9.30 -0.36
CA LEU A 286 12.73 -8.01 -0.86
C LEU A 286 12.27 -6.90 0.08
N TYR A 287 13.21 -6.12 0.58
CA TYR A 287 12.98 -4.96 1.43
C TYR A 287 13.35 -3.67 0.72
N HIS A 288 12.61 -2.61 0.99
CA HIS A 288 12.91 -1.26 0.54
C HIS A 288 12.90 -0.36 1.77
N ASP A 289 14.01 0.29 2.12
CA ASP A 289 13.99 1.09 3.34
C ASP A 289 14.95 2.27 3.43
N ASN A 290 14.42 3.29 4.10
CA ASN A 290 15.11 4.39 4.77
C ASN A 290 15.41 4.08 6.27
N SER A 291 15.17 2.86 6.78
CA SER A 291 15.63 2.32 8.08
C SER A 291 15.18 0.87 8.42
N ALA A 292 15.89 -0.15 7.91
CA ALA A 292 15.60 -1.58 8.05
C ALA A 292 15.60 -2.10 9.52
N ARG A 293 14.53 -1.87 10.28
CA ARG A 293 14.50 -2.10 11.74
C ARG A 293 13.76 -3.36 12.15
N ASP A 294 12.89 -3.92 11.32
CA ASP A 294 12.05 -5.05 11.73
C ASP A 294 12.82 -6.37 11.87
N ARG A 295 14.01 -6.47 11.28
CA ARG A 295 14.93 -7.62 11.39
C ARG A 295 16.27 -7.32 12.07
N ASN A 296 16.33 -6.28 12.91
CA ASN A 296 17.58 -5.87 13.59
C ASN A 296 18.74 -5.55 12.61
N LEU A 297 18.44 -5.22 11.35
CA LEU A 297 19.46 -4.84 10.38
C LEU A 297 20.06 -3.49 10.77
N SER A 298 21.38 -3.42 10.85
CA SER A 298 22.11 -2.22 11.23
C SER A 298 23.33 -2.04 10.34
N PHE A 299 23.59 -0.78 9.97
CA PHE A 299 24.69 -0.37 9.08
C PHE A 299 25.61 0.67 9.76
N ILE A 300 25.59 0.73 11.10
CA ILE A 300 26.27 1.79 11.85
C ILE A 300 27.78 1.59 11.75
N SER A 301 28.46 2.57 11.13
CA SER A 301 29.91 2.69 11.17
C SER A 301 30.35 3.31 12.50
N GLU A 302 31.19 2.59 13.23
CA GLU A 302 31.90 3.15 14.39
C GLU A 302 33.33 3.52 13.97
N PRO A 303 33.84 4.71 14.32
CA PRO A 303 35.22 5.06 14.03
C PRO A 303 36.16 4.23 14.92
N ASP A 304 36.96 3.36 14.29
CA ASP A 304 38.06 2.64 14.94
C ASP A 304 39.15 3.63 15.34
N ALA A 305 39.20 4.01 16.62
CA ALA A 305 40.16 5.01 17.10
C ALA A 305 41.54 4.43 17.47
N ASP A 306 41.75 3.11 17.51
CA ASP A 306 42.92 2.52 18.19
C ASP A 306 43.50 1.23 17.55
N ARG A 307 43.75 1.18 16.23
CA ARG A 307 44.50 0.05 15.60
C ARG A 307 45.61 0.51 14.65
N GLU A 308 46.72 -0.25 14.63
CA GLU A 308 47.89 -0.04 13.75
C GLU A 308 47.69 -0.68 12.34
N GLU A 309 46.64 -1.49 12.16
CA GLU A 309 46.19 -2.04 10.88
C GLU A 309 45.05 -1.19 10.31
N LEU A 310 44.90 -1.16 8.98
CA LEU A 310 43.82 -0.41 8.31
C LEU A 310 42.48 -0.91 8.84
N GLY A 311 41.71 -0.02 9.48
CA GLY A 311 40.41 -0.36 10.04
C GLY A 311 39.41 -0.74 8.94
N ARG A 312 38.25 -1.29 9.32
CA ARG A 312 37.18 -1.64 8.37
C ARG A 312 36.78 -0.43 7.50
N SER A 313 36.70 0.75 8.12
CA SER A 313 36.45 2.02 7.42
C SER A 313 37.54 2.42 6.42
N ASP A 314 38.82 2.21 6.75
CA ASP A 314 39.95 2.51 5.85
C ASP A 314 39.96 1.56 4.64
N THR A 315 39.58 0.30 4.87
CA THR A 315 39.46 -0.72 3.82
C THR A 315 38.35 -0.36 2.84
N VAL A 316 37.17 0.05 3.34
CA VAL A 316 36.08 0.55 2.49
C VAL A 316 36.53 1.72 1.62
N GLN A 317 37.25 2.68 2.21
CA GLN A 317 37.70 3.87 1.50
C GLN A 317 38.68 3.55 0.36
N ARG A 318 39.59 2.59 0.56
CA ARG A 318 40.53 2.13 -0.48
C ARG A 318 39.79 1.38 -1.59
N VAL A 319 38.97 0.40 -1.23
CA VAL A 319 38.21 -0.41 -2.20
C VAL A 319 37.27 0.45 -3.03
N ALA A 320 36.59 1.42 -2.42
CA ALA A 320 35.73 2.35 -3.15
C ALA A 320 36.50 3.17 -4.21
N GLN A 321 37.77 3.49 -3.94
CA GLN A 321 38.63 4.19 -4.90
C GLN A 321 39.07 3.28 -6.04
N ASP A 322 39.43 2.03 -5.74
CA ASP A 322 39.83 1.03 -6.74
C ASP A 322 38.65 0.69 -7.67
N VAL A 323 37.49 0.35 -7.12
CA VAL A 323 36.26 0.06 -7.90
C VAL A 323 35.84 1.27 -8.76
N ALA A 324 35.85 2.48 -8.20
CA ALA A 324 35.52 3.68 -8.98
C ALA A 324 36.56 3.98 -10.06
N GLY A 325 37.85 3.70 -9.78
CA GLY A 325 38.94 3.86 -10.72
C GLY A 325 38.83 2.89 -11.91
N ASP A 326 38.51 1.63 -11.65
CA ASP A 326 38.34 0.61 -12.68
C ASP A 326 37.08 0.85 -13.52
N TYR A 327 35.98 1.24 -12.87
CA TYR A 327 34.71 1.50 -13.57
C TYR A 327 34.71 2.81 -14.39
N LEU A 328 35.32 3.90 -13.88
CA LEU A 328 35.27 5.24 -14.49
C LEU A 328 36.61 5.70 -15.12
N GLY A 329 37.71 4.98 -14.90
CA GLY A 329 39.04 5.23 -15.49
C GLY A 329 39.80 6.45 -14.94
N LYS A 330 39.56 6.92 -13.71
CA LYS A 330 40.15 8.16 -13.13
C LYS A 330 40.23 8.15 -11.58
N GLU A 331 41.18 8.91 -10.98
CA GLU A 331 41.43 9.02 -9.51
C GLU A 331 40.74 10.24 -8.83
N PHE A 332 40.17 10.09 -7.62
CA PHE A 332 39.39 11.15 -6.92
C PHE A 332 39.29 11.03 -5.36
N GLU A 333 38.77 12.08 -4.65
CA GLU A 333 38.64 12.19 -3.16
C GLU A 333 37.18 12.28 -2.59
N ASN A 334 36.86 11.56 -1.49
CA ASN A 334 35.48 11.12 -1.10
C ASN A 334 34.83 11.84 0.12
N HIS A 335 33.48 11.75 0.27
CA HIS A 335 32.64 12.17 1.42
C HIS A 335 31.44 11.17 1.63
N THR A 336 30.80 11.11 2.83
CA THR A 336 29.75 10.12 3.23
C THR A 336 28.32 10.69 3.45
N GLY A 337 27.28 9.86 3.27
CA GLY A 337 25.83 10.18 3.35
C GLY A 337 24.95 9.05 3.96
N ARG A 338 23.62 9.23 4.00
CA ARG A 338 22.58 8.38 4.65
C ARG A 338 21.90 7.41 3.63
N PRO A 339 21.31 6.25 4.01
CA PRO A 339 20.92 5.18 3.08
C PRO A 339 19.57 5.32 2.35
N ASP A 340 19.58 4.94 1.05
CA ASP A 340 18.42 4.67 0.17
C ASP A 340 18.66 3.31 -0.56
N VAL A 341 18.36 2.18 0.11
CA VAL A 341 18.84 0.83 -0.28
C VAL A 341 17.69 -0.18 -0.47
N ILE A 342 17.83 -1.05 -1.47
CA ILE A 342 17.02 -2.27 -1.66
C ILE A 342 17.82 -3.46 -1.11
N VAL A 343 17.20 -4.28 -0.26
CA VAL A 343 17.83 -5.48 0.32
C VAL A 343 17.07 -6.71 -0.13
N LEU A 344 17.77 -7.66 -0.74
CA LEU A 344 17.25 -9.00 -1.00
C LEU A 344 17.83 -9.96 0.02
N GLU A 345 16.97 -10.56 0.85
CA GLU A 345 17.31 -11.64 1.77
C GLU A 345 16.91 -12.97 1.14
N ILE A 346 17.83 -13.94 1.16
CA ILE A 346 17.65 -15.30 0.67
C ILE A 346 17.77 -16.23 1.87
N ILE A 347 16.68 -16.94 2.19
CA ILE A 347 16.61 -17.81 3.37
C ILE A 347 16.50 -19.24 2.89
N SER A 348 17.48 -20.07 3.25
CA SER A 348 17.44 -21.51 2.99
C SER A 348 16.77 -22.21 4.18
N GLU A 349 15.55 -22.72 4.00
CA GLU A 349 14.86 -23.46 5.09
C GLU A 349 15.61 -24.74 5.49
N GLU A 350 16.34 -25.36 4.56
CA GLU A 350 17.06 -26.61 4.82
C GLU A 350 18.31 -26.41 5.67
N THR A 351 19.03 -25.30 5.48
CA THR A 351 20.31 -25.01 6.15
C THR A 351 20.19 -23.93 7.22
N ASN A 352 19.06 -23.20 7.27
CA ASN A 352 18.87 -22.01 8.09
C ASN A 352 19.97 -20.96 7.86
N GLU A 353 20.49 -20.90 6.63
CA GLU A 353 21.47 -19.92 6.17
C GLU A 353 20.74 -18.74 5.54
N HIS A 354 21.25 -17.55 5.81
CA HIS A 354 20.76 -16.29 5.28
C HIS A 354 21.85 -15.69 4.39
N GLU A 355 21.46 -15.32 3.18
CA GLU A 355 22.32 -14.62 2.24
C GLU A 355 21.68 -13.28 1.85
N TYR A 356 22.50 -12.25 1.69
CA TYR A 356 22.03 -10.89 1.46
C TYR A 356 22.65 -10.32 0.19
N LEU A 357 21.81 -9.68 -0.62
CA LEU A 357 22.21 -8.79 -1.70
C LEU A 357 21.75 -7.37 -1.34
N ILE A 358 22.71 -6.45 -1.26
CA ILE A 358 22.51 -5.04 -0.96
C ILE A 358 22.59 -4.25 -2.26
N THR A 359 21.52 -3.56 -2.60
CA THR A 359 21.43 -2.76 -3.83
C THR A 359 21.24 -1.28 -3.52
N GLU A 360 22.18 -0.45 -3.96
CA GLU A 360 22.07 1.01 -3.93
C GLU A 360 21.57 1.52 -5.29
N VAL A 361 20.70 2.53 -5.29
CA VAL A 361 20.14 3.08 -6.53
C VAL A 361 20.46 4.57 -6.65
N LYS A 362 21.05 4.99 -7.77
CA LYS A 362 21.35 6.41 -8.06
C LYS A 362 20.80 6.82 -9.43
N ASN A 363 19.71 7.58 -9.43
CA ASN A 363 19.23 8.26 -10.64
C ASN A 363 20.10 9.48 -10.99
N SER A 364 21.33 9.24 -11.47
CA SER A 364 22.26 10.31 -11.81
C SER A 364 23.39 9.81 -12.70
N THR A 365 23.68 10.55 -13.77
CA THR A 365 24.89 10.37 -14.60
C THR A 365 26.13 11.08 -14.06
N ASN A 366 26.00 11.85 -12.97
CA ASN A 366 27.12 12.55 -12.36
C ASN A 366 28.11 11.57 -11.71
N THR A 367 29.37 11.62 -12.15
CA THR A 367 30.43 10.72 -11.68
C THR A 367 30.70 10.81 -10.18
N ASP A 368 30.56 12.00 -9.57
CA ASP A 368 30.72 12.16 -8.12
C ASP A 368 29.59 11.48 -7.35
N THR A 369 28.36 11.51 -7.88
CA THR A 369 27.20 10.81 -7.30
C THR A 369 27.36 9.30 -7.41
N ILE A 370 27.80 8.80 -8.57
CA ILE A 370 28.03 7.37 -8.79
C ILE A 370 29.10 6.84 -7.85
N ARG A 371 30.22 7.54 -7.75
CA ARG A 371 31.29 7.20 -6.80
C ARG A 371 30.81 7.19 -5.35
N ARG A 372 29.94 8.14 -4.98
CA ARG A 372 29.32 8.13 -3.66
C ARG A 372 28.47 6.88 -3.47
N GLY A 373 27.67 6.51 -4.47
CA GLY A 373 26.94 5.25 -4.51
C GLY A 373 27.85 4.03 -4.31
N ILE A 374 28.97 3.93 -5.03
CA ILE A 374 29.95 2.83 -4.87
C ILE A 374 30.42 2.72 -3.42
N LYS A 375 30.78 3.86 -2.82
CA LYS A 375 31.22 3.91 -1.43
C LYS A 375 30.10 3.51 -0.47
N GLU A 376 28.90 4.05 -0.67
CA GLU A 376 27.72 3.75 0.14
C GLU A 376 27.42 2.25 0.10
N THR A 377 27.38 1.62 -1.08
CA THR A 377 27.20 0.16 -1.23
C THR A 377 28.25 -0.64 -0.46
N LEU A 378 29.52 -0.27 -0.57
CA LEU A 378 30.62 -0.93 0.16
C LEU A 378 30.54 -0.72 1.67
N GLU A 379 30.14 0.48 2.13
CA GLU A 379 29.87 0.75 3.55
C GLU A 379 28.73 -0.14 4.05
N TYR A 380 27.65 -0.30 3.29
CA TYR A 380 26.55 -1.16 3.70
C TYR A 380 26.96 -2.62 3.80
N LEU A 381 27.72 -3.14 2.85
CA LEU A 381 28.25 -4.50 2.95
C LEU A 381 29.16 -4.66 4.17
N ALA A 382 30.14 -3.77 4.34
CA ALA A 382 31.12 -3.88 5.40
C ALA A 382 30.49 -3.77 6.80
N PHE A 383 29.43 -2.99 6.94
CA PHE A 383 28.78 -2.74 8.23
C PHE A 383 27.45 -3.44 8.41
N LEU A 384 27.01 -4.28 7.48
CA LEU A 384 25.77 -5.06 7.61
C LEU A 384 25.85 -5.96 8.84
N ARG A 385 24.90 -5.76 9.76
CA ARG A 385 24.72 -6.59 10.94
C ARG A 385 23.32 -7.17 11.00
N VAL A 386 23.23 -8.42 11.47
CA VAL A 386 22.00 -9.12 11.85
C VAL A 386 22.17 -9.53 13.30
N ASP A 387 21.22 -9.18 14.17
CA ASP A 387 21.30 -9.45 15.61
C ASP A 387 22.63 -9.01 16.26
N ASP A 388 23.10 -7.82 15.88
CA ASP A 388 24.37 -7.20 16.31
C ASP A 388 25.65 -7.93 15.87
N GLU A 389 25.55 -9.00 15.07
CA GLU A 389 26.69 -9.71 14.48
C GLU A 389 26.91 -9.31 13.02
N PHE A 390 28.17 -9.15 12.60
CA PHE A 390 28.49 -8.82 11.21
C PHE A 390 28.16 -9.98 10.28
N VAL A 391 27.48 -9.67 9.18
CA VAL A 391 27.13 -10.66 8.15
C VAL A 391 28.36 -11.05 7.32
N PHE A 392 29.21 -10.08 6.96
CA PHE A 392 30.39 -10.31 6.13
C PHE A 392 31.69 -10.01 6.88
N GLY A 393 32.47 -11.07 7.09
CA GLY A 393 33.83 -11.02 7.61
C GLY A 393 33.96 -10.50 9.04
N THR A 394 35.09 -10.85 9.64
CA THR A 394 35.57 -10.30 10.91
C THR A 394 36.86 -9.52 10.63
N ASP A 395 37.27 -8.63 11.54
CA ASP A 395 38.48 -7.83 11.33
C ASP A 395 39.75 -8.69 11.06
N ASP A 396 39.71 -9.97 11.42
CA ASP A 396 40.81 -10.93 11.27
C ASP A 396 40.90 -11.58 9.86
N ASP A 397 39.81 -11.61 9.08
CA ASP A 397 39.76 -12.27 7.76
C ASP A 397 39.76 -11.29 6.59
N GLY A 398 39.46 -10.01 6.84
CA GLY A 398 39.50 -8.94 5.83
C GLY A 398 38.45 -9.08 4.72
N SER A 399 37.53 -10.04 4.80
CA SER A 399 36.51 -10.32 3.77
C SER A 399 35.22 -9.55 4.07
N TYR A 400 35.28 -8.23 4.06
CA TYR A 400 34.18 -7.36 4.47
C TYR A 400 33.05 -7.22 3.44
N PHE A 401 33.23 -7.71 2.21
CA PHE A 401 32.35 -7.42 1.07
C PHE A 401 31.68 -8.67 0.47
N GLY A 402 31.67 -9.77 1.22
CA GLY A 402 31.10 -11.03 0.74
C GLY A 402 31.89 -11.64 -0.43
N THR A 403 31.18 -12.14 -1.43
CA THR A 403 31.76 -12.84 -2.61
C THR A 403 32.07 -11.91 -3.79
N GLY A 404 31.80 -10.61 -3.66
CA GLY A 404 31.82 -9.63 -4.76
C GLY A 404 30.48 -9.46 -5.48
N TRP A 405 29.56 -10.41 -5.30
CA TRP A 405 28.21 -10.35 -5.87
C TRP A 405 27.17 -9.83 -4.89
N ASN A 406 27.50 -9.78 -3.60
CA ASN A 406 26.56 -9.37 -2.55
C ASN A 406 26.22 -7.86 -2.57
N GLY A 407 26.94 -7.04 -3.34
CA GLY A 407 26.64 -5.62 -3.53
C GLY A 407 26.37 -5.28 -4.98
N LEU A 408 25.27 -4.58 -5.23
CA LEU A 408 24.91 -4.03 -6.53
C LEU A 408 24.71 -2.51 -6.42
N LEU A 409 25.26 -1.77 -7.37
CA LEU A 409 24.93 -0.37 -7.59
C LEU A 409 24.22 -0.23 -8.93
N VAL A 410 23.02 0.36 -8.92
CA VAL A 410 22.29 0.67 -10.14
C VAL A 410 22.34 2.16 -10.41
N VAL A 411 22.77 2.55 -11.61
CA VAL A 411 22.92 3.95 -12.03
C VAL A 411 22.12 4.26 -13.29
N GLN A 412 21.86 5.55 -13.52
CA GLN A 412 21.34 6.00 -14.80
C GLN A 412 22.34 5.73 -15.94
N ASP A 413 21.84 5.46 -17.14
CA ASP A 413 22.68 5.20 -18.33
C ASP A 413 23.64 6.36 -18.61
N LEU A 414 24.91 6.00 -18.80
CA LEU A 414 26.04 6.89 -19.06
C LEU A 414 26.36 6.89 -20.56
N ASP A 415 26.60 8.07 -21.11
CA ASP A 415 27.09 8.20 -22.49
C ASP A 415 28.56 7.75 -22.66
N ALA A 416 29.29 7.63 -21.54
CA ALA A 416 30.68 7.22 -21.51
C ALA A 416 30.81 5.70 -21.56
N GLN A 417 31.89 5.21 -22.19
CA GLN A 417 32.19 3.79 -22.17
C GLN A 417 32.57 3.33 -20.75
N THR A 418 31.76 2.46 -20.18
CA THR A 418 31.95 1.83 -18.85
C THR A 418 32.43 0.39 -19.00
N GLN A 419 32.82 -0.22 -17.88
CA GLN A 419 33.24 -1.62 -17.82
C GLN A 419 32.01 -2.54 -17.86
N PRO A 420 31.94 -3.52 -18.79
CA PRO A 420 30.81 -4.45 -18.86
C PRO A 420 30.81 -5.43 -17.67
N LEU A 421 29.65 -6.00 -17.33
CA LEU A 421 29.47 -6.91 -16.18
C LEU A 421 30.53 -8.02 -16.12
N ALA A 422 30.79 -8.69 -17.24
CA ALA A 422 31.76 -9.79 -17.32
C ALA A 422 33.21 -9.39 -16.96
N ALA A 423 33.53 -8.09 -17.00
CA ALA A 423 34.84 -7.58 -16.63
C ALA A 423 34.88 -7.04 -15.18
N GLN A 424 33.76 -7.02 -14.46
CA GLN A 424 33.64 -6.57 -13.08
C GLN A 424 33.74 -7.73 -12.06
N SER A 425 33.96 -8.98 -12.50
CA SER A 425 33.94 -10.17 -11.65
C SER A 425 34.99 -10.21 -10.53
N ASP A 426 36.05 -9.41 -10.66
CA ASP A 426 37.11 -9.29 -9.66
C ASP A 426 36.87 -8.15 -8.66
N ASN A 427 35.79 -7.35 -8.86
CA ASN A 427 35.44 -6.23 -7.99
C ASN A 427 34.60 -6.70 -6.79
N GLU A 428 34.64 -5.92 -5.71
CA GLU A 428 33.91 -6.18 -4.48
C GLU A 428 32.42 -5.85 -4.55
N ILE A 429 32.00 -5.11 -5.58
CA ILE A 429 30.60 -4.87 -5.94
C ILE A 429 30.42 -4.89 -7.45
N THR A 430 29.19 -5.15 -7.87
CA THR A 430 28.77 -5.05 -9.27
C THR A 430 28.07 -3.71 -9.52
N ILE A 431 28.25 -3.12 -10.71
CA ILE A 431 27.59 -1.88 -11.12
C ILE A 431 26.86 -2.13 -12.45
N LEU A 432 25.56 -1.87 -12.46
CA LEU A 432 24.71 -1.95 -13.65
C LEU A 432 24.11 -0.58 -13.99
N GLN A 433 23.99 -0.30 -15.28
CA GLN A 433 23.17 0.81 -15.78
C GLN A 433 21.71 0.38 -15.89
N ALA A 434 20.79 1.34 -15.85
CA ALA A 434 19.35 1.08 -15.93
C ALA A 434 18.97 0.15 -17.09
N SER A 435 19.48 0.46 -18.28
CA SER A 435 19.24 -0.31 -19.52
C SER A 435 19.86 -1.71 -19.51
N GLU A 436 20.78 -2.01 -18.59
CA GLU A 436 21.43 -3.31 -18.46
C GLU A 436 20.65 -4.25 -17.53
N LEU A 437 19.71 -3.73 -16.72
CA LEU A 437 18.96 -4.52 -15.74
C LEU A 437 18.18 -5.67 -16.39
N GLU A 438 17.46 -5.38 -17.48
CA GLU A 438 16.64 -6.39 -18.16
C GLU A 438 17.45 -7.60 -18.63
N THR A 439 18.72 -7.39 -19.00
CA THR A 439 19.57 -8.43 -19.59
C THR A 439 20.55 -9.06 -18.61
N GLU A 440 21.03 -8.29 -17.63
CA GLU A 440 22.17 -8.68 -16.79
C GLU A 440 21.78 -8.97 -15.33
N LEU A 441 20.62 -8.49 -14.85
CA LEU A 441 20.19 -8.71 -13.46
C LEU A 441 20.03 -10.19 -13.13
N ALA A 442 19.52 -10.99 -14.08
CA ALA A 442 19.42 -12.43 -13.93
C ALA A 442 20.78 -13.08 -13.67
N SER A 443 21.82 -12.62 -14.37
CA SER A 443 23.18 -13.13 -14.21
C SER A 443 23.78 -12.78 -12.85
N VAL A 444 23.47 -11.59 -12.32
CA VAL A 444 23.87 -11.18 -10.96
C VAL A 444 23.19 -12.05 -9.91
N LEU A 445 21.87 -12.22 -10.01
CA LEU A 445 21.09 -13.02 -9.07
C LEU A 445 21.57 -14.49 -9.05
N GLU A 446 21.83 -15.10 -10.21
CA GLU A 446 22.34 -16.47 -10.32
C GLU A 446 23.67 -16.74 -9.58
N GLN A 447 24.48 -15.70 -9.30
CA GLN A 447 25.73 -15.88 -8.52
C GLN A 447 25.50 -16.00 -7.02
N ILE A 448 24.33 -15.60 -6.55
CA ILE A 448 23.95 -15.52 -5.12
C ILE A 448 22.87 -16.59 -4.80
N LEU A 449 22.16 -17.08 -5.82
CA LEU A 449 21.19 -18.19 -5.70
C LEU A 449 21.86 -19.55 -5.53
#